data_AF-A0A7R6TAB9-F1
#
_entry.id   AF-A0A7R6TAB9-F1
#
_cell.length_a   1.000
_cell.length_b   1.000
_cell.length_c   1.000
_cell.angle_alpha   90.00
_cell.angle_beta   90.00
_cell.angle_gamma   90.00
#
_symmetry.space_group_name_H-M   'P 1'
#
loop_
_entity.id
_entity.type
_entity.pdbx_description
1 polymer ?
#
loop_
_entity_poly.entity_id
_entity_poly.type
_entity_poly.pdbx_seq_one_letter_code
_entity_poly.pdbx_strand_id
1 'polypeptide(L)'
;MTPQSNDDQHDQQAAKAAAKAAAAARLAEAKAKRDKAKQEADRAFWRAVNAEITSKVLLQKEACEAIGYEREYVRRQIKEHVQSD
;
A
#
# COMPACT_ATOMS: atom_id res chain seq x y z
N MET A 1 10.23 55.68 -13.43
CA MET A 1 10.61 54.94 -12.21
C MET A 1 9.63 53.77 -12.11
N THR A 2 10.03 52.58 -12.56
CA THR A 2 9.14 51.42 -12.76
C THR A 2 8.99 50.62 -11.46
N PRO A 3 7.79 50.53 -10.86
CA PRO A 3 7.54 49.68 -9.70
C PRO A 3 6.96 48.31 -10.12
N GLN A 4 7.37 47.73 -11.25
CA GLN A 4 6.78 46.50 -11.79
C GLN A 4 7.44 45.19 -11.30
N SER A 5 8.55 45.26 -10.56
CA SER A 5 9.37 44.06 -10.33
C SER A 5 8.99 43.20 -9.11
N ASN A 6 8.15 43.68 -8.19
CA ASN A 6 7.84 42.94 -6.96
C ASN A 6 6.55 42.11 -7.02
N ASP A 7 5.49 42.62 -7.67
CA ASP A 7 4.21 41.92 -7.74
C ASP A 7 4.30 40.68 -8.66
N ASP A 8 4.96 40.80 -9.81
CA ASP A 8 5.18 39.68 -10.75
C ASP A 8 6.02 38.53 -10.13
N GLN A 9 6.93 38.84 -9.20
CA GLN A 9 7.74 37.85 -8.49
C GLN A 9 6.93 37.11 -7.42
N HIS A 10 6.04 37.81 -6.72
CA HIS A 10 5.16 37.22 -5.72
C HIS A 10 4.14 36.28 -6.36
N ASP A 11 3.56 36.66 -7.50
CA ASP A 11 2.58 35.86 -8.23
C ASP A 11 3.20 34.58 -8.82
N GLN A 12 4.41 34.66 -9.37
CA GLN A 12 5.16 33.48 -9.84
C GLN A 12 5.50 32.52 -8.68
N GLN A 13 5.84 33.05 -7.51
CA GLN A 13 6.12 32.24 -6.33
C GLN A 13 4.85 31.55 -5.81
N ALA A 14 3.72 32.24 -5.80
CA ALA A 14 2.42 31.69 -5.41
C ALA A 14 1.96 30.58 -6.38
N ALA A 15 2.08 30.81 -7.69
CA ALA A 15 1.77 29.81 -8.71
C ALA A 15 2.64 28.56 -8.59
N LYS A 16 3.95 28.74 -8.34
CA LYS A 16 4.88 27.62 -8.12
C LYS A 16 4.57 26.86 -6.84
N ALA A 17 4.14 27.54 -5.77
CA ALA A 17 3.71 26.90 -4.54
C ALA A 17 2.44 26.07 -4.75
N ALA A 18 1.45 26.61 -5.47
CA ALA A 18 0.23 25.88 -5.82
C ALA A 18 0.53 24.64 -6.69
N ALA A 19 1.42 24.76 -7.68
CA ALA A 19 1.84 23.63 -8.52
C ALA A 19 2.54 22.54 -7.71
N LYS A 20 3.40 22.92 -6.73
CA LYS A 20 4.04 21.98 -5.81
C LYS A 20 3.03 21.27 -4.91
N ALA A 21 2.06 21.99 -4.37
CA ALA A 21 1.01 21.40 -3.53
C ALA A 21 0.16 20.39 -4.32
N ALA A 22 -0.23 20.74 -5.55
CA ALA A 22 -0.97 19.83 -6.43
C ALA A 22 -0.15 18.60 -6.85
N ALA A 23 1.16 18.75 -7.08
CA ALA A 23 2.05 17.62 -7.32
C ALA A 23 2.18 16.72 -6.09
N ALA A 24 2.36 17.29 -4.90
CA ALA A 24 2.43 16.55 -3.65
C ALA A 24 1.14 15.77 -3.37
N ALA A 25 -0.02 16.37 -3.60
CA ALA A 25 -1.32 15.71 -3.44
C ALA A 25 -1.46 14.49 -4.36
N ARG A 26 -1.09 14.62 -5.65
CA ARG A 26 -1.09 13.51 -6.61
C ARG A 26 -0.15 12.38 -6.20
N LEU A 27 1.03 12.70 -5.68
CA LEU A 27 1.97 11.70 -5.17
C LEU A 27 1.45 10.99 -3.92
N ALA A 28 0.81 11.73 -2.99
CA ALA A 28 0.19 11.15 -1.81
C ALA A 28 -0.95 10.18 -2.18
N GLU A 29 -1.79 10.56 -3.14
CA GLU A 29 -2.85 9.70 -3.66
C GLU A 29 -2.29 8.45 -4.35
N ALA A 30 -1.26 8.60 -5.20
CA ALA A 30 -0.60 7.47 -5.85
C ALA A 30 0.01 6.50 -4.82
N LYS A 31 0.62 7.03 -3.75
CA LYS A 31 1.12 6.22 -2.65
C LYS A 31 0.00 5.48 -1.93
N ALA A 32 -1.10 6.16 -1.59
CA ALA A 32 -2.24 5.54 -0.93
C ALA A 32 -2.83 4.40 -1.77
N LYS A 33 -2.97 4.61 -3.09
CA LYS A 33 -3.43 3.57 -4.02
C LYS A 33 -2.49 2.37 -4.04
N ARG A 34 -1.18 2.60 -4.15
CA ARG A 34 -0.17 1.53 -4.14
C ARG A 34 -0.23 0.74 -2.82
N ASP A 35 -0.29 1.42 -1.70
CA ASP A 35 -0.28 0.76 -0.39
C ASP A 35 -1.57 -0.04 -0.16
N LYS A 36 -2.73 0.47 -0.61
CA LYS A 36 -3.99 -0.28 -0.63
C LYS A 36 -3.89 -1.53 -1.50
N ALA A 37 -3.35 -1.40 -2.72
CA ALA A 37 -3.19 -2.54 -3.63
C ALA A 37 -2.26 -3.62 -3.05
N LYS A 38 -1.19 -3.23 -2.34
CA LYS A 38 -0.32 -4.17 -1.62
C LYS A 38 -1.07 -4.92 -0.53
N GLN A 39 -1.82 -4.20 0.30
CA GLN A 39 -2.62 -4.82 1.36
C GLN A 39 -3.69 -5.78 0.81
N GLU A 40 -4.31 -5.42 -0.32
CA GLU A 40 -5.26 -6.30 -1.01
C GLU A 40 -4.58 -7.56 -1.55
N ALA A 41 -3.40 -7.42 -2.16
CA ALA A 41 -2.61 -8.54 -2.63
C ALA A 41 -2.17 -9.46 -1.47
N ASP A 42 -1.72 -8.89 -0.35
CA ASP A 42 -1.35 -9.64 0.85
C ASP A 42 -2.57 -10.41 1.41
N ARG A 43 -3.73 -9.75 1.53
CA ARG A 43 -4.97 -10.43 1.96
C ARG A 43 -5.36 -11.56 1.01
N ALA A 44 -5.31 -11.33 -0.30
CA ALA A 44 -5.64 -12.34 -1.30
C ALA A 44 -4.71 -13.56 -1.20
N PHE A 45 -3.40 -13.30 -1.03
CA PHE A 45 -2.41 -14.35 -0.83
C PHE A 45 -2.71 -15.20 0.41
N TRP A 46 -2.91 -14.58 1.57
CA TRP A 46 -3.17 -15.33 2.81
C TRP A 46 -4.51 -16.06 2.81
N ARG A 47 -5.53 -15.52 2.11
CA ARG A 47 -6.80 -16.23 1.87
C ARG A 47 -6.59 -17.49 1.04
N ALA A 48 -5.77 -17.43 -0.02
CA ALA A 48 -5.44 -18.59 -0.84
C ALA A 48 -4.69 -19.66 -0.01
N VAL A 49 -3.67 -19.26 0.76
CA VAL A 49 -2.96 -20.18 1.67
C VAL A 49 -3.92 -20.84 2.66
N ASN A 50 -4.82 -20.07 3.27
CA ASN A 50 -5.81 -20.62 4.20
C ASN A 50 -6.79 -21.58 3.51
N ALA A 51 -7.18 -21.31 2.26
CA ALA A 51 -8.08 -22.18 1.49
C ALA A 51 -7.44 -23.55 1.20
N GLU A 52 -6.15 -23.60 0.82
CA GLU A 52 -5.41 -24.85 0.60
C GLU A 52 -5.27 -25.68 1.89
N ILE A 53 -5.05 -25.01 3.03
CA ILE A 53 -4.99 -25.68 4.33
C ILE A 53 -6.37 -26.20 4.75
N THR A 54 -7.42 -25.40 4.57
CA THR A 54 -8.79 -25.74 5.02
C THR A 54 -9.42 -26.82 4.15
N SER A 55 -9.11 -26.83 2.85
CA SER A 55 -9.52 -27.90 1.93
C SER A 55 -8.81 -29.23 2.17
N LYS A 56 -7.79 -29.24 3.06
CA LYS A 56 -6.94 -30.40 3.37
C LYS A 56 -6.15 -30.92 2.17
N VAL A 57 -5.99 -30.11 1.12
CA VAL A 57 -5.10 -30.42 -0.02
C VAL A 57 -3.65 -30.39 0.44
N LEU A 58 -3.29 -29.41 1.28
CA LEU A 58 -1.99 -29.33 1.95
C LEU A 58 -2.16 -29.35 3.46
N LEU A 59 -1.29 -30.09 4.15
CA LEU A 59 -1.11 -29.91 5.58
C LEU A 59 -0.48 -28.53 5.83
N GLN A 60 -0.76 -27.94 6.99
CA GLN A 60 -0.17 -26.65 7.36
C GLN A 60 1.36 -26.65 7.27
N LYS A 61 2.01 -27.77 7.61
CA LYS A 61 3.47 -27.92 7.49
C LYS A 61 3.94 -27.80 6.04
N GLU A 62 3.26 -28.49 5.12
CA GLU A 62 3.59 -28.49 3.69
C GLU A 62 3.33 -27.11 3.08
N ALA A 63 2.22 -26.46 3.45
CA ALA A 63 1.94 -25.08 3.03
C ALA A 63 3.03 -24.11 3.50
N CYS A 64 3.54 -24.26 4.73
CA CYS A 64 4.64 -23.45 5.28
C CYS A 64 5.95 -23.69 4.52
N GLU A 65 6.29 -24.95 4.24
CA GLU A 65 7.48 -25.32 3.46
C GLU A 65 7.40 -24.79 2.02
N ALA A 66 6.24 -24.86 1.37
CA ALA A 66 6.04 -24.40 0.00
C ALA A 66 6.25 -22.90 -0.18
N ILE A 67 5.89 -22.10 0.83
CA ILE A 67 6.02 -20.62 0.79
C ILE A 67 7.26 -20.11 1.55
N GLY A 68 8.02 -21.01 2.18
CA GLY A 68 9.25 -20.66 2.90
C GLY A 68 9.04 -19.86 4.20
N TYR A 69 7.87 -19.97 4.82
CA TYR A 69 7.57 -19.26 6.07
C TYR A 69 7.46 -20.21 7.25
N GLU A 70 7.80 -19.71 8.44
CA GLU A 70 7.56 -20.44 9.68
C GLU A 70 6.08 -20.56 10.00
N ARG A 71 5.71 -21.67 10.65
CA ARG A 71 4.32 -21.97 11.01
C ARG A 71 3.66 -20.89 11.84
N GLU A 72 4.38 -20.31 12.80
CA GLU A 72 3.84 -19.25 13.65
C GLU A 72 3.54 -17.98 12.84
N TYR A 73 4.45 -17.62 11.93
CA TYR A 73 4.25 -16.50 11.02
C TYR A 73 2.99 -16.68 10.16
N VAL A 74 2.86 -17.85 9.52
CA VAL A 74 1.68 -18.18 8.70
C VAL A 74 0.39 -18.13 9.51
N ARG A 75 0.37 -18.71 10.72
CA ARG A 75 -0.81 -18.67 11.60
C ARG A 75 -1.23 -17.25 11.97
N ARG A 76 -0.26 -16.39 12.30
CA ARG A 76 -0.53 -14.98 12.63
C ARG A 76 -1.10 -14.24 11.42
N GLN A 77 -0.50 -14.43 10.25
CA GLN A 77 -0.93 -13.77 9.02
C GLN A 77 -2.32 -14.22 8.57
N ILE A 78 -2.63 -15.52 8.65
CA ILE A 78 -3.99 -16.01 8.38
C ILE A 78 -5.00 -15.38 9.35
N LYS A 79 -4.68 -15.32 10.65
CA LYS A 79 -5.58 -14.69 11.63
C LYS A 79 -5.81 -13.20 11.33
N GLU A 80 -4.76 -12.48 11.00
CA GLU A 80 -4.78 -11.04 10.73
C GLU A 80 -5.49 -10.69 9.42
N HIS A 81 -5.29 -11.49 8.36
CA HIS A 81 -5.76 -11.16 7.01
C HIS A 81 -7.00 -11.93 6.54
N VAL A 82 -7.38 -13.00 7.23
CA VAL A 82 -8.48 -13.90 6.81
C VAL A 82 -9.59 -13.96 7.86
N GLN A 83 -9.27 -13.94 9.15
CA GLN A 83 -10.26 -14.09 10.23
C GLN A 83 -10.73 -12.75 10.82
N SER A 84 -10.27 -11.62 10.26
CA SER A 84 -10.63 -10.27 10.69
C SER A 84 -11.68 -9.60 9.77
N ASP A 85 -12.19 -10.33 8.78
CA ASP A 85 -13.42 -10.03 8.02
C ASP A 85 -14.59 -10.83 8.61
#